data_AF-A0A7X9FZY6-F1
#
_entry.id   AF-A0A7X9FZY6-F1
#
_cell.length_a   1.000
_cell.length_b   1.000
_cell.length_c   1.000
_cell.angle_alpha   90.00
_cell.angle_beta   90.00
_cell.angle_gamma   90.00
#
_symmetry.space_group_name_H-M   'P 1'
#
loop_
_entity.id
_entity.type
_entity.pdbx_description
1 polymer ?
#
loop_
_entity_poly.entity_id
_entity_poly.type
_entity_poly.pdbx_seq_one_letter_code
_entity_poly.pdbx_strand_id
1 'polypeptide(L)'
;MIEYIEGDIFKSPAQVIVNTVNTMGVMGKGLALEFKQRYPEMFAQYRTACEKKQLTIGKLMLWYAPDYWILLFPTKENWRKPSKLEYIEKGLIKFVQTYADKSITSIAFPKLGCGNGELNWDDVRPLMENYLKNLPIDVYIYLGLKKEYIPEHKNQKETLEWLNSNAKDMSFNGLKDDITYNCSVLPFALRFMDKQYNVRWDDGLIFTSSDNQMHCKIDEKSLYKIWDEIRIKGVFPAPPDNQLRILVYALLESLGYLSEVRIKNNKTLDMVDGYQLNEGFGRIYSLKGI
;
A
#
# COMPACT_ATOMS: atom_id res chain seq x y z
N MET A 1 6.23 12.35 -8.48
CA MET A 1 6.15 11.31 -9.54
C MET A 1 4.88 10.52 -9.34
N ILE A 2 4.18 10.10 -10.39
CA ILE A 2 2.95 9.30 -10.28
C ILE A 2 3.28 7.86 -10.66
N GLU A 3 3.02 6.92 -9.75
CA GLU A 3 3.13 5.48 -9.98
C GLU A 3 1.74 4.86 -10.04
N TYR A 4 1.44 4.11 -11.11
CA TYR A 4 0.17 3.42 -11.27
C TYR A 4 0.30 1.95 -10.88
N ILE A 5 -0.59 1.47 -10.02
CA ILE A 5 -0.46 0.18 -9.35
C ILE A 5 -1.77 -0.61 -9.44
N GLU A 6 -1.72 -1.87 -9.85
CA GLU A 6 -2.76 -2.87 -9.56
C GLU A 6 -2.32 -3.64 -8.31
N GLY A 7 -3.05 -3.44 -7.20
CA GLY A 7 -2.67 -3.90 -5.88
C GLY A 7 -3.65 -3.43 -4.81
N ASP A 8 -3.35 -3.77 -3.56
CA ASP A 8 -4.12 -3.30 -2.40
C ASP A 8 -3.56 -1.96 -1.88
N ILE A 9 -4.42 -0.94 -1.86
CA ILE A 9 -4.11 0.39 -1.35
C ILE A 9 -3.79 0.38 0.15
N PHE A 10 -4.33 -0.57 0.91
CA PHE A 10 -4.07 -0.71 2.34
C PHE A 10 -2.71 -1.32 2.67
N LYS A 11 -1.97 -1.74 1.63
CA LYS A 11 -0.57 -2.19 1.72
C LYS A 11 0.38 -1.16 1.10
N SER A 12 -0.11 0.02 0.74
CA SER A 12 0.70 1.05 0.09
C SER A 12 1.86 1.51 0.98
N PRO A 13 3.03 1.84 0.40
CA PRO A 13 4.09 2.52 1.14
C PRO A 13 3.73 3.98 1.47
N ALA A 14 2.67 4.56 0.88
CA ALA A 14 2.29 5.94 1.14
C ALA A 14 2.03 6.24 2.63
N GLN A 15 2.35 7.45 3.08
CA GLN A 15 1.98 7.95 4.40
C GLN A 15 0.45 8.13 4.50
N VAL A 16 -0.16 8.64 3.43
CA VAL A 16 -1.59 8.96 3.37
C VAL A 16 -2.29 8.05 2.38
N ILE A 17 -3.44 7.47 2.74
CA ILE A 17 -4.31 6.73 1.83
C ILE A 17 -5.66 7.42 1.70
N VAL A 18 -6.18 7.48 0.47
CA VAL A 18 -7.41 8.22 0.17
C VAL A 18 -8.62 7.30 0.22
N ASN A 19 -9.62 7.69 1.00
CA ASN A 19 -10.92 7.06 1.01
C ASN A 19 -11.94 7.94 0.25
N THR A 20 -12.52 7.41 -0.81
CA THR A 20 -13.58 8.11 -1.55
C THR A 20 -14.92 8.00 -0.81
N VAL A 21 -15.48 9.13 -0.39
CA VAL A 21 -16.69 9.18 0.43
C VAL A 21 -17.82 9.95 -0.23
N ASN A 22 -19.02 9.83 0.33
CA ASN A 22 -20.11 10.77 0.05
C ASN A 22 -20.20 11.83 1.15
N THR A 23 -21.16 12.75 1.05
CA THR A 23 -21.40 13.77 2.08
C THR A 23 -22.62 13.46 2.95
N MET A 24 -23.16 12.24 2.87
CA MET A 24 -24.35 11.78 3.61
C MET A 24 -24.00 10.85 4.79
N GLY A 25 -22.70 10.65 5.10
CA GLY A 25 -22.29 9.84 6.25
C GLY A 25 -22.43 8.33 6.03
N VAL A 26 -22.53 7.84 4.79
CA VAL A 26 -22.73 6.41 4.48
C VAL A 26 -21.44 5.79 3.92
N MET A 27 -21.04 4.62 4.42
CA MET A 27 -19.96 3.79 3.85
C MET A 27 -20.45 2.34 3.76
N GLY A 28 -21.11 1.99 2.65
CA GLY A 28 -21.88 0.74 2.53
C GLY A 28 -21.37 -0.26 1.50
N LYS A 29 -20.43 0.12 0.62
CA LYS A 29 -19.89 -0.78 -0.41
C LYS A 29 -18.51 -0.35 -0.90
N GLY A 30 -17.79 -1.29 -1.53
CA GLY A 30 -16.47 -1.08 -2.11
C GLY A 30 -15.44 -0.59 -1.10
N LEU A 31 -14.46 0.18 -1.57
CA LEU A 31 -13.36 0.69 -0.76
C LEU A 31 -13.81 1.42 0.52
N ALA A 32 -14.87 2.22 0.44
CA ALA A 32 -15.38 2.95 1.61
C ALA A 32 -15.87 2.01 2.73
N LEU A 33 -16.45 0.86 2.39
CA LEU A 33 -16.87 -0.13 3.39
C LEU A 33 -15.66 -0.77 4.08
N GLU A 34 -14.60 -1.06 3.33
CA GLU A 34 -13.37 -1.63 3.87
C GLU A 34 -12.68 -0.64 4.83
N PHE A 35 -12.60 0.65 4.47
CA PHE A 35 -12.17 1.70 5.39
C PHE A 35 -13.01 1.77 6.67
N LYS A 36 -14.34 1.62 6.56
CA LYS A 36 -15.23 1.60 7.74
C LYS A 36 -14.96 0.39 8.63
N GLN A 37 -14.69 -0.78 8.05
CA GLN A 37 -14.39 -2.02 8.80
C GLN A 37 -13.04 -1.94 9.51
N ARG A 38 -12.03 -1.38 8.83
CA ARG A 38 -10.68 -1.22 9.37
C ARG A 38 -10.56 -0.06 10.37
N TYR A 39 -11.28 1.04 10.15
CA TYR A 39 -11.20 2.27 10.94
C TYR A 39 -12.61 2.80 11.33
N PRO A 40 -13.34 2.12 12.23
CA PRO A 40 -14.69 2.55 12.61
C PRO A 40 -14.72 3.84 13.44
N GLU A 41 -13.65 4.18 14.17
CA GLU A 41 -13.52 5.49 14.83
C GLU A 41 -13.46 6.64 13.83
N MET A 42 -12.68 6.48 12.75
CA MET A 42 -12.69 7.39 11.62
C MET A 42 -14.10 7.51 11.04
N PHE A 43 -14.80 6.38 10.86
CA PHE A 43 -16.18 6.39 10.35
C PHE A 43 -17.15 7.15 11.28
N ALA A 44 -17.02 7.01 12.60
CA ALA A 44 -17.82 7.74 13.56
C ALA A 44 -17.62 9.27 13.43
N GLN A 45 -16.36 9.73 13.36
CA GLN A 45 -16.05 11.15 13.17
C GLN A 45 -16.51 11.68 11.81
N TYR A 46 -16.31 10.90 10.74
CA TYR A 46 -16.82 11.20 9.39
C TYR A 46 -18.33 11.41 9.40
N ARG A 47 -19.08 10.50 10.03
CA ARG A 47 -20.53 10.57 10.10
C ARG A 47 -20.98 11.86 10.80
N THR A 48 -20.37 12.19 11.93
CA THR A 48 -20.63 13.45 12.64
C THR A 48 -20.31 14.67 11.78
N ALA A 49 -19.20 14.67 11.03
CA ALA A 49 -18.84 15.76 10.14
C ALA A 49 -19.84 15.94 8.99
N CYS A 50 -20.38 14.86 8.44
CA CYS A 50 -21.46 14.91 7.44
C CYS A 50 -22.76 15.45 8.03
N GLU A 51 -23.18 14.97 9.21
CA GLU A 51 -24.39 15.43 9.90
C GLU A 51 -24.33 16.94 10.20
N LYS A 52 -23.14 17.44 10.58
CA LYS A 52 -22.88 18.87 10.81
C LYS A 52 -22.62 19.68 9.53
N LYS A 53 -22.70 19.06 8.33
CA LYS A 53 -22.38 19.68 7.03
C LYS A 53 -20.97 20.30 6.96
N GLN A 54 -20.05 19.77 7.76
CA GLN A 54 -18.65 20.21 7.79
C GLN A 54 -17.86 19.61 6.63
N LEU A 55 -18.23 18.40 6.18
CA LEU A 55 -17.66 17.74 5.02
C LEU A 55 -18.61 17.84 3.81
N THR A 56 -18.22 18.62 2.82
CA THR A 56 -18.95 18.85 1.56
C THR A 56 -18.01 18.66 0.36
N ILE A 57 -18.53 18.64 -0.87
CA ILE A 57 -17.69 18.63 -2.07
C ILE A 57 -16.65 19.76 -2.02
N GLY A 58 -15.40 19.42 -2.37
CA GLY A 58 -14.26 20.36 -2.31
C GLY A 58 -13.68 20.60 -0.92
N LYS A 59 -14.22 19.97 0.13
CA LYS A 59 -13.59 19.92 1.46
C LYS A 59 -13.03 18.53 1.69
N LEU A 60 -11.84 18.48 2.27
CA LEU A 60 -11.16 17.23 2.63
C LEU A 60 -11.07 17.13 4.15
N MET A 61 -11.12 15.91 4.67
CA MET A 61 -10.93 15.63 6.09
C MET A 61 -9.80 14.63 6.25
N LEU A 62 -8.77 15.01 7.00
CA LEU A 62 -7.64 14.14 7.32
C LEU A 62 -7.85 13.54 8.71
N TRP A 63 -7.72 12.23 8.82
CA TRP A 63 -7.79 11.48 10.07
C TRP A 63 -6.50 10.67 10.27
N TYR A 64 -6.07 10.45 11.50
CA TYR A 64 -4.78 9.84 11.80
C TYR A 64 -4.97 8.45 12.41
N ALA A 65 -4.43 7.43 11.76
CA ALA A 65 -4.29 6.09 12.28
C ALA A 65 -2.80 5.79 12.58
N PRO A 66 -2.53 4.77 13.41
CA PRO A 66 -1.17 4.30 13.65
C PRO A 66 -0.39 3.84 12.40
N ASP A 67 -1.05 3.21 11.42
CA ASP A 67 -0.46 2.67 10.19
C ASP A 67 -0.50 3.67 9.01
N TYR A 68 -1.55 4.48 8.93
CA TYR A 68 -1.78 5.44 7.85
C TYR A 68 -2.48 6.71 8.32
N TRP A 69 -2.29 7.80 7.59
CA TRP A 69 -3.24 8.90 7.62
C TRP A 69 -4.31 8.67 6.54
N ILE A 70 -5.56 8.96 6.87
CA ILE A 70 -6.71 8.69 6.00
C ILE A 70 -7.29 10.03 5.52
N LEU A 71 -7.17 10.28 4.23
CA LEU A 71 -7.77 11.45 3.59
C LEU A 71 -9.15 11.09 3.06
N LEU A 72 -10.20 11.57 3.72
CA LEU A 72 -11.57 11.45 3.24
C LEU A 72 -11.82 12.46 2.13
N PHE A 73 -12.08 11.93 0.94
CA PHE A 73 -12.23 12.69 -0.29
C PHE A 73 -13.67 12.56 -0.80
N PRO A 74 -14.51 13.61 -0.64
CA PRO A 74 -15.88 13.59 -1.14
C PRO A 74 -15.93 13.53 -2.66
N THR A 75 -16.34 12.38 -3.20
CA THR A 75 -16.57 12.18 -4.64
C THR A 75 -18.05 12.16 -4.99
N LYS A 76 -18.94 12.15 -4.00
CA LYS A 76 -20.39 12.09 -4.19
C LYS A 76 -21.09 12.96 -3.15
N GLU A 77 -22.21 13.57 -3.52
CA GLU A 77 -23.11 14.16 -2.52
C GLU A 77 -23.98 13.06 -1.92
N ASN A 78 -24.81 12.43 -2.75
CA ASN A 78 -25.66 11.31 -2.39
C ASN A 78 -25.05 10.00 -2.89
N TRP A 79 -24.94 9.00 -2.01
CA TRP A 79 -24.39 7.68 -2.34
C TRP A 79 -25.17 6.94 -3.44
N ARG A 80 -26.45 7.29 -3.69
CA ARG A 80 -27.32 6.72 -4.74
C ARG A 80 -27.15 7.36 -6.12
N LYS A 81 -26.55 8.55 -6.24
CA LYS A 81 -26.32 9.24 -7.53
C LYS A 81 -24.91 8.96 -8.05
N PRO A 82 -24.60 9.10 -9.34
CA PRO A 82 -23.22 9.00 -9.83
C PRO A 82 -22.34 10.16 -9.31
N SER A 83 -21.03 10.00 -9.44
CA SER A 83 -20.03 11.05 -9.21
C SER A 83 -20.01 12.04 -10.38
N LYS A 84 -19.28 13.15 -10.23
CA LYS A 84 -19.06 14.15 -11.28
C LYS A 84 -17.59 14.53 -11.34
N LEU A 85 -17.06 14.80 -12.53
CA LEU A 85 -15.68 15.29 -12.69
C LEU A 85 -15.41 16.55 -11.88
N GLU A 86 -16.38 17.48 -11.83
CA GLU A 86 -16.31 18.70 -11.02
C GLU A 86 -16.06 18.41 -9.53
N TYR A 87 -16.62 17.32 -8.99
CA TYR A 87 -16.42 16.94 -7.59
C TYR A 87 -14.97 16.50 -7.35
N ILE A 88 -14.41 15.76 -8.30
CA ILE A 88 -13.02 15.29 -8.27
C ILE A 88 -12.07 16.48 -8.38
N GLU A 89 -12.31 17.37 -9.34
CA GLU A 89 -11.50 18.56 -9.55
C GLU A 89 -11.46 19.47 -8.31
N LYS A 90 -12.63 19.77 -7.71
CA LYS A 90 -12.69 20.58 -6.49
C LYS A 90 -11.89 19.96 -5.34
N GLY A 91 -11.95 18.64 -5.17
CA GLY A 91 -11.15 17.94 -4.16
C GLY A 91 -9.65 17.96 -4.46
N LEU A 92 -9.25 17.81 -5.73
CA LEU A 92 -7.84 17.88 -6.14
C LEU A 92 -7.25 19.27 -5.95
N ILE A 93 -7.99 20.33 -6.34
CA ILE A 93 -7.61 21.73 -6.05
C ILE A 93 -7.36 21.91 -4.56
N LYS A 94 -8.29 21.43 -3.72
CA LYS A 94 -8.14 21.55 -2.26
C LYS A 94 -6.92 20.78 -1.73
N PHE A 95 -6.66 19.59 -2.26
CA PHE A 95 -5.51 18.79 -1.89
C PHE A 95 -4.20 19.53 -2.21
N VAL A 96 -4.03 19.98 -3.45
CA VAL A 96 -2.84 20.72 -3.90
C VAL A 96 -2.61 21.99 -3.06
N GLN A 97 -3.68 22.68 -2.66
CA GLN A 97 -3.58 23.87 -1.81
C GLN A 97 -3.16 23.60 -0.36
N THR A 98 -3.26 22.36 0.14
CA THR A 98 -3.15 22.09 1.58
C THR A 98 -2.21 20.96 1.97
N TYR A 99 -1.77 20.10 1.04
CA TYR A 99 -0.96 18.92 1.38
C TYR A 99 0.34 19.28 2.13
N ALA A 100 1.03 20.34 1.70
CA ALA A 100 2.26 20.80 2.32
C ALA A 100 2.04 21.33 3.75
N ASP A 101 1.01 22.15 3.95
CA ASP A 101 0.60 22.65 5.28
C ASP A 101 0.15 21.53 6.23
N LYS A 102 -0.27 20.39 5.66
CA LYS A 102 -0.62 19.18 6.39
C LYS A 102 0.54 18.19 6.52
N SER A 103 1.74 18.55 6.06
CA SER A 103 2.94 17.73 6.12
C SER A 103 2.78 16.36 5.45
N ILE A 104 1.98 16.30 4.39
CA ILE A 104 1.80 15.09 3.58
C ILE A 104 3.02 14.94 2.66
N THR A 105 3.78 13.86 2.84
CA THR A 105 5.01 13.59 2.06
C THR A 105 4.85 12.49 1.01
N SER A 106 3.82 11.66 1.12
CA SER A 106 3.43 10.69 0.11
C SER A 106 1.95 10.32 0.24
N ILE A 107 1.29 9.99 -0.88
CA ILE A 107 -0.14 9.72 -0.89
C ILE A 107 -0.55 8.67 -1.93
N ALA A 108 -1.48 7.80 -1.54
CA ALA A 108 -2.12 6.83 -2.42
C ALA A 108 -3.58 7.19 -2.69
N PHE A 109 -3.92 7.31 -3.98
CA PHE A 109 -5.27 7.53 -4.47
C PHE A 109 -5.84 6.25 -5.09
N PRO A 110 -7.12 5.93 -4.88
CA PRO A 110 -7.84 5.02 -5.77
C PRO A 110 -8.27 5.75 -7.05
N LYS A 111 -8.87 5.04 -8.02
CA LYS A 111 -9.57 5.66 -9.15
C LYS A 111 -10.76 6.51 -8.68
N LEU A 112 -10.54 7.82 -8.53
CA LEU A 112 -11.49 8.74 -7.90
C LEU A 112 -12.83 8.81 -8.66
N GLY A 113 -13.93 8.46 -7.97
CA GLY A 113 -15.26 8.51 -8.55
C GLY A 113 -15.54 7.47 -9.66
N CYS A 114 -14.62 6.55 -9.93
CA CYS A 114 -14.85 5.41 -10.80
C CYS A 114 -15.57 4.26 -10.07
N GLY A 115 -15.99 3.23 -10.81
CA GLY A 115 -16.71 2.08 -10.25
C GLY A 115 -18.08 2.50 -9.71
N ASN A 116 -18.22 2.61 -8.38
CA ASN A 116 -19.46 3.02 -7.72
C ASN A 116 -19.88 4.49 -7.96
N GLY A 117 -18.97 5.31 -8.49
CA GLY A 117 -19.28 6.67 -8.94
C GLY A 117 -19.50 6.78 -10.45
N GLU A 118 -19.32 5.69 -11.21
CA GLU A 118 -19.62 5.58 -12.64
C GLU A 118 -18.86 6.55 -13.58
N LEU A 119 -17.84 7.26 -13.08
CA LEU A 119 -16.95 8.02 -13.97
C LEU A 119 -16.04 7.10 -14.78
N ASN A 120 -15.81 7.47 -16.04
CA ASN A 120 -14.83 6.81 -16.90
C ASN A 120 -13.41 7.14 -16.44
N TRP A 121 -12.57 6.11 -16.31
CA TRP A 121 -11.18 6.28 -15.91
C TRP A 121 -10.38 7.10 -16.92
N ASP A 122 -10.68 7.02 -18.21
CA ASP A 122 -9.97 7.79 -19.23
C ASP A 122 -10.25 9.29 -19.16
N ASP A 123 -11.33 9.71 -18.49
CA ASP A 123 -11.62 11.11 -18.19
C ASP A 123 -10.99 11.54 -16.85
N VAL A 124 -11.03 10.67 -15.84
CA VAL A 124 -10.52 10.96 -14.48
C VAL A 124 -8.99 10.98 -14.44
N ARG A 125 -8.32 10.07 -15.15
CA ARG A 125 -6.86 9.96 -15.19
C ARG A 125 -6.19 11.28 -15.60
N PRO A 126 -6.48 11.89 -16.77
CA PRO A 126 -5.83 13.13 -17.17
C PRO A 126 -6.11 14.27 -16.20
N LEU A 127 -7.31 14.30 -15.58
CA LEU A 127 -7.64 15.28 -14.54
C LEU A 127 -6.73 15.10 -13.31
N MET A 128 -6.58 13.88 -12.81
CA MET A 128 -5.68 13.58 -11.69
C MET A 128 -4.22 13.94 -12.02
N GLU A 129 -3.73 13.55 -13.19
CA GLU A 129 -2.37 13.86 -13.64
C GLU A 129 -2.11 15.37 -13.71
N ASN A 130 -3.09 16.16 -14.18
CA ASN A 130 -2.98 17.61 -14.28
C ASN A 130 -2.64 18.27 -12.93
N TYR A 131 -3.23 17.78 -11.84
CA TYR A 131 -3.03 18.33 -10.50
C TYR A 131 -1.88 17.67 -9.73
N LEU A 132 -1.62 16.38 -9.94
CA LEU A 132 -0.74 15.59 -9.08
C LEU A 132 0.69 15.42 -9.61
N LYS A 133 0.90 15.49 -10.94
CA LYS A 133 2.18 15.09 -11.55
C LYS A 133 3.40 15.94 -11.12
N ASN A 134 3.15 17.22 -10.84
CA ASN A 134 4.19 18.20 -10.52
C ASN A 134 4.41 18.36 -9.01
N LEU A 135 3.70 17.59 -8.17
CA LEU A 135 3.91 17.66 -6.74
C LEU A 135 5.27 17.03 -6.36
N PRO A 136 6.04 17.64 -5.46
CA PRO A 136 7.33 17.14 -5.00
C PRO A 136 7.18 16.04 -3.94
N ILE A 137 6.18 15.16 -4.12
CA ILE A 137 5.86 14.04 -3.24
C ILE A 137 5.60 12.79 -4.08
N ASP A 138 5.69 11.63 -3.44
CA ASP A 138 5.33 10.37 -4.07
C ASP A 138 3.81 10.23 -4.13
N VAL A 139 3.30 9.98 -5.34
CA VAL A 139 1.88 9.80 -5.60
C VAL A 139 1.67 8.42 -6.20
N TYR A 140 0.87 7.61 -5.54
CA TYR A 140 0.49 6.28 -6.01
C TYR A 140 -0.98 6.30 -6.45
N ILE A 141 -1.30 5.71 -7.60
CA ILE A 141 -2.67 5.57 -8.09
C ILE A 141 -3.01 4.09 -8.25
N TYR A 142 -3.90 3.61 -7.38
CA TYR A 142 -4.37 2.23 -7.37
C TYR A 142 -5.52 2.03 -8.36
N LEU A 143 -5.28 1.17 -9.36
CA LEU A 143 -6.18 0.85 -10.47
C LEU A 143 -7.20 -0.24 -10.12
N GLY A 144 -6.98 -0.96 -9.02
CA GLY A 144 -7.81 -2.08 -8.54
C GLY A 144 -6.94 -3.20 -7.98
N LEU A 145 -7.59 -4.21 -7.38
CA LEU A 145 -6.92 -5.40 -6.87
C LEU A 145 -6.53 -6.34 -8.02
N LYS A 146 -5.44 -7.10 -7.82
CA LYS A 146 -5.17 -8.32 -8.61
C LYS A 146 -6.38 -9.27 -8.43
N LYS A 147 -6.79 -9.98 -9.48
CA LYS A 147 -8.06 -10.76 -9.56
C LYS A 147 -8.30 -11.80 -8.43
N GLU A 148 -7.33 -12.02 -7.54
CA GLU A 148 -7.32 -13.05 -6.50
C GLU A 148 -7.15 -12.48 -5.07
N TYR A 149 -7.72 -11.32 -4.76
CA TYR A 149 -7.66 -10.77 -3.39
C TYR A 149 -8.87 -11.15 -2.55
N ILE A 150 -8.61 -11.76 -1.38
CA ILE A 150 -9.60 -12.02 -0.32
C ILE A 150 -9.26 -11.05 0.82
N PRO A 151 -10.18 -10.16 1.25
CA PRO A 151 -9.92 -9.26 2.37
C PRO A 151 -9.62 -10.07 3.64
N GLU A 152 -8.46 -9.83 4.25
CA GLU A 152 -7.95 -10.68 5.33
C GLU A 152 -8.76 -10.51 6.64
N HIS A 153 -9.28 -9.31 6.97
CA HIS A 153 -9.98 -9.09 8.26
C HIS A 153 -11.11 -8.04 8.22
N LYS A 154 -12.19 -8.24 8.99
CA LYS A 154 -13.44 -7.44 8.95
C LYS A 154 -13.76 -6.63 10.23
N ASN A 155 -12.94 -6.71 11.28
CA ASN A 155 -13.21 -6.13 12.61
C ASN A 155 -12.04 -5.28 13.12
N GLN A 156 -12.30 -4.12 13.75
CA GLN A 156 -11.30 -3.16 14.21
C GLN A 156 -10.36 -3.70 15.29
N LYS A 157 -10.91 -4.34 16.33
CA LYS A 157 -10.08 -4.87 17.43
C LYS A 157 -9.14 -5.93 16.89
N GLU A 158 -9.67 -6.82 16.05
CA GLU A 158 -8.90 -7.84 15.34
C GLU A 158 -7.90 -7.23 14.35
N THR A 159 -8.24 -6.13 13.67
CA THR A 159 -7.32 -5.49 12.72
C THR A 159 -6.17 -4.79 13.42
N LEU A 160 -6.42 -4.11 14.54
CA LEU A 160 -5.35 -3.50 15.33
C LEU A 160 -4.50 -4.57 16.01
N GLU A 161 -5.10 -5.63 16.57
CA GLU A 161 -4.39 -6.79 17.13
C GLU A 161 -3.56 -7.51 16.06
N TRP A 162 -4.11 -7.69 14.86
CA TRP A 162 -3.41 -8.27 13.72
C TRP A 162 -2.26 -7.37 13.26
N LEU A 163 -2.50 -6.07 13.05
CA LEU A 163 -1.46 -5.10 12.70
C LEU A 163 -0.35 -5.07 13.75
N ASN A 164 -0.72 -5.12 15.03
CA ASN A 164 0.22 -5.20 16.14
C ASN A 164 1.02 -6.52 16.11
N SER A 165 0.37 -7.65 15.85
CA SER A 165 1.03 -8.95 15.81
C SER A 165 1.94 -9.12 14.58
N ASN A 166 1.67 -8.36 13.51
CA ASN A 166 2.43 -8.34 12.28
C ASN A 166 3.32 -7.09 12.14
N ALA A 167 3.48 -6.30 13.21
CA ALA A 167 4.34 -5.13 13.20
C ALA A 167 5.79 -5.55 12.95
N LYS A 168 6.51 -4.80 12.12
CA LYS A 168 7.84 -5.16 11.65
C LYS A 168 8.82 -4.01 11.83
N ASP A 169 10.01 -4.29 12.35
CA ASP A 169 11.10 -3.33 12.31
C ASP A 169 11.64 -3.23 10.88
N MET A 170 11.46 -2.05 10.26
CA MET A 170 11.92 -1.78 8.89
C MET A 170 13.41 -1.41 8.84
N SER A 171 14.13 -1.44 9.96
CA SER A 171 15.59 -1.40 9.99
C SER A 171 16.18 -2.67 9.37
N PHE A 172 17.44 -2.60 8.93
CA PHE A 172 18.12 -3.80 8.44
C PHE A 172 18.34 -4.83 9.55
N ASN A 173 18.61 -4.37 10.78
CA ASN A 173 18.79 -5.25 11.93
C ASN A 173 17.48 -5.97 12.25
N GLY A 174 16.36 -5.27 12.23
CA GLY A 174 15.02 -5.84 12.40
C GLY A 174 14.72 -6.93 11.38
N LEU A 175 14.98 -6.65 10.10
CA LEU A 175 14.85 -7.65 9.04
C LEU A 175 15.75 -8.87 9.28
N LYS A 176 17.01 -8.64 9.63
CA LYS A 176 17.99 -9.70 9.91
C LYS A 176 17.56 -10.57 11.09
N ASP A 177 17.09 -9.96 12.17
CA ASP A 177 16.61 -10.67 13.36
C ASP A 177 15.39 -11.51 13.03
N ASP A 178 14.43 -10.99 12.26
CA ASP A 178 13.25 -11.72 11.81
C ASP A 178 13.63 -12.93 10.94
N ILE A 179 14.54 -12.74 9.96
CA ILE A 179 15.01 -13.86 9.13
C ILE A 179 15.76 -14.90 9.97
N THR A 180 16.66 -14.46 10.84
CA THR A 180 17.47 -15.35 11.69
C THR A 180 16.57 -16.15 12.63
N TYR A 181 15.57 -15.50 13.22
CA TYR A 181 14.57 -16.13 14.07
C TYR A 181 13.78 -17.21 13.30
N ASN A 182 13.28 -16.89 12.11
CA ASN A 182 12.54 -17.82 11.26
C ASN A 182 13.41 -19.00 10.76
N CYS A 183 14.73 -18.84 10.72
CA CYS A 183 15.68 -19.90 10.32
C CYS A 183 16.34 -20.62 11.51
N SER A 184 16.03 -20.25 12.75
CA SER A 184 16.78 -20.66 13.94
C SER A 184 16.66 -22.14 14.29
N VAL A 185 15.47 -22.72 14.08
CA VAL A 185 15.17 -24.13 14.43
C VAL A 185 15.25 -25.03 13.20
N LEU A 186 14.65 -24.61 12.09
CA LEU A 186 14.65 -25.32 10.82
C LEU A 186 14.88 -24.31 9.68
N PRO A 187 15.44 -24.74 8.54
CA PRO A 187 15.42 -23.91 7.35
C PRO A 187 14.00 -23.45 7.02
N PHE A 188 13.88 -22.17 6.66
CA PHE A 188 12.61 -21.60 6.25
C PHE A 188 12.22 -22.16 4.87
N ALA A 189 11.04 -22.77 4.78
CA ALA A 189 10.54 -23.36 3.55
C ALA A 189 9.84 -22.29 2.70
N LEU A 190 10.46 -21.93 1.58
CA LEU A 190 9.93 -20.98 0.59
C LEU A 190 9.44 -21.75 -0.63
N ARG A 191 8.19 -21.54 -1.04
CA ARG A 191 7.66 -22.05 -2.32
C ARG A 191 7.67 -20.92 -3.34
N PHE A 192 8.34 -21.12 -4.47
CA PHE A 192 8.41 -20.12 -5.54
C PHE A 192 8.52 -20.82 -6.91
N MET A 193 7.70 -20.39 -7.89
CA MET A 193 7.61 -20.98 -9.25
C MET A 193 7.55 -22.52 -9.24
N ASP A 194 6.67 -23.09 -8.41
CA ASP A 194 6.49 -24.53 -8.21
C ASP A 194 7.71 -25.33 -7.72
N LYS A 195 8.79 -24.62 -7.35
CA LYS A 195 9.93 -25.19 -6.64
C LYS A 195 9.85 -24.86 -5.16
N GLN A 196 10.42 -25.75 -4.35
CA GLN A 196 10.62 -25.51 -2.93
C GLN A 196 12.09 -25.20 -2.68
N TYR A 197 12.32 -24.19 -1.86
CA TYR A 197 13.63 -23.75 -1.41
C TYR A 197 13.66 -23.76 0.11
N ASN A 198 14.80 -24.21 0.64
CA ASN A 198 15.15 -24.08 2.04
C ASN A 198 16.06 -22.87 2.19
N VAL A 199 15.66 -21.94 3.05
CA VAL A 199 16.43 -20.73 3.35
C VAL A 199 17.08 -20.87 4.73
N ARG A 200 18.36 -20.52 4.83
CA ARG A 200 19.09 -20.44 6.09
C ARG A 200 19.89 -19.15 6.18
N TRP A 201 20.20 -18.75 7.41
CA TRP A 201 21.11 -17.65 7.69
C TRP A 201 22.50 -18.17 8.10
N ASP A 202 23.54 -17.73 7.39
CA ASP A 202 24.96 -18.01 7.67
C ASP A 202 25.83 -16.90 7.05
N ASP A 203 26.04 -15.82 7.83
CA ASP A 203 26.65 -14.56 7.38
C ASP A 203 26.03 -13.99 6.08
N GLY A 204 24.73 -14.25 5.91
CA GLY A 204 23.98 -14.01 4.70
C GLY A 204 22.89 -15.05 4.47
N LEU A 205 22.12 -14.91 3.38
CA LEU A 205 21.09 -15.88 3.04
C LEU A 205 21.65 -16.97 2.14
N ILE A 206 21.33 -18.20 2.49
CA ILE A 206 21.60 -19.38 1.69
C ILE A 206 20.28 -19.99 1.25
N PHE A 207 20.08 -20.08 -0.06
CA PHE A 207 18.94 -20.72 -0.69
C PHE A 207 19.37 -22.07 -1.27
N THR A 208 18.70 -23.14 -0.86
CA THR A 208 18.92 -24.50 -1.37
C THR A 208 17.63 -25.06 -1.94
N SER A 209 17.63 -25.45 -3.22
CA SER A 209 16.48 -26.13 -3.84
C SER A 209 16.26 -27.52 -3.23
N SER A 210 15.02 -28.00 -3.14
CA SER A 210 14.69 -29.32 -2.57
C SER A 210 15.33 -30.51 -3.30
N ASP A 211 15.71 -30.34 -4.56
CA ASP A 211 16.47 -31.33 -5.35
C ASP A 211 17.99 -31.26 -5.09
N ASN A 212 18.44 -30.35 -4.23
CA ASN A 212 19.85 -30.01 -3.96
C ASN A 212 20.68 -29.65 -5.21
N GLN A 213 20.05 -29.34 -6.35
CA GLN A 213 20.77 -29.01 -7.58
C GLN A 213 21.18 -27.54 -7.64
N MET A 214 20.52 -26.69 -6.85
CA MET A 214 20.73 -25.24 -6.86
C MET A 214 21.04 -24.73 -5.46
N HIS A 215 22.14 -23.99 -5.36
CA HIS A 215 22.61 -23.35 -4.14
C HIS A 215 23.03 -21.91 -4.44
N CYS A 216 22.34 -20.94 -3.86
CA CYS A 216 22.62 -19.52 -4.05
C CYS A 216 22.90 -18.85 -2.70
N LYS A 217 23.99 -18.09 -2.59
CA LYS A 217 24.35 -17.33 -1.38
C LYS A 217 24.35 -15.83 -1.68
N ILE A 218 23.78 -15.04 -0.79
CA ILE A 218 23.91 -13.59 -0.75
C ILE A 218 24.50 -13.18 0.59
N ASP A 219 25.61 -12.44 0.56
CA ASP A 219 26.23 -11.92 1.78
C ASP A 219 25.39 -10.80 2.42
N GLU A 220 25.63 -10.55 3.70
CA GLU A 220 24.92 -9.53 4.47
C GLU A 220 25.00 -8.11 3.86
N LYS A 221 26.15 -7.71 3.31
CA LYS A 221 26.34 -6.36 2.73
C LYS A 221 25.52 -6.21 1.45
N SER A 222 25.47 -7.26 0.63
CA SER A 222 24.67 -7.31 -0.58
C SER A 222 23.17 -7.31 -0.25
N LEU A 223 22.75 -8.05 0.78
CA LEU A 223 21.36 -8.02 1.26
C LEU A 223 20.98 -6.63 1.80
N TYR A 224 21.87 -5.99 2.55
CA TYR A 224 21.67 -4.62 3.04
C TYR A 224 21.40 -3.65 1.88
N LYS A 225 22.20 -3.70 0.81
CA LYS A 225 21.99 -2.85 -0.37
C LYS A 225 20.63 -3.10 -1.03
N ILE A 226 20.23 -4.37 -1.16
CA ILE A 226 18.91 -4.71 -1.72
C ILE A 226 17.80 -4.14 -0.83
N TRP A 227 17.90 -4.31 0.49
CA TRP A 227 16.92 -3.79 1.44
C TRP A 227 16.85 -2.26 1.42
N ASP A 228 17.99 -1.59 1.34
CA ASP A 228 18.05 -0.14 1.25
C ASP A 228 17.41 0.39 -0.03
N GLU A 229 17.70 -0.25 -1.18
CA GLU A 229 17.04 0.07 -2.45
C GLU A 229 15.51 -0.13 -2.39
N ILE A 230 15.03 -1.19 -1.73
CA ILE A 230 13.61 -1.47 -1.53
C ILE A 230 12.95 -0.32 -0.75
N ARG A 231 13.55 0.09 0.38
CA ARG A 231 13.00 1.14 1.23
C ARG A 231 12.98 2.51 0.56
N ILE A 232 14.02 2.83 -0.23
CA ILE A 232 14.07 4.09 -0.98
C ILE A 232 13.00 4.13 -2.07
N LYS A 233 12.78 3.02 -2.78
CA LYS A 233 11.84 2.98 -3.91
C LYS A 233 10.39 2.86 -3.47
N GLY A 234 10.11 2.06 -2.42
CA GLY A 234 8.77 1.73 -1.95
C GLY A 234 7.97 0.83 -2.92
N VAL A 235 7.99 1.12 -4.21
CA VAL A 235 7.35 0.36 -5.30
C VAL A 235 8.35 0.16 -6.43
N PHE A 236 8.51 -1.06 -6.92
CA PHE A 236 9.53 -1.38 -7.92
C PHE A 236 9.17 -2.61 -8.76
N PRO A 237 9.59 -2.67 -10.05
CA PRO A 237 9.32 -3.81 -10.91
C PRO A 237 10.10 -5.05 -10.47
N ALA A 238 9.55 -6.23 -10.80
CA ALA A 238 10.26 -7.49 -10.65
C ALA A 238 11.52 -7.49 -11.56
N PRO A 239 12.66 -7.99 -11.07
CA PRO A 239 13.90 -7.95 -11.84
C PRO A 239 13.84 -9.05 -12.93
N PRO A 240 14.07 -8.71 -14.22
CA PRO A 240 13.86 -9.65 -15.32
C PRO A 240 14.82 -10.84 -15.31
N ASP A 241 16.09 -10.63 -14.94
CA ASP A 241 17.15 -11.65 -15.08
C ASP A 241 18.08 -11.74 -13.85
N ASN A 242 17.53 -11.70 -12.64
CA ASN A 242 18.33 -11.85 -11.43
C ASN A 242 17.68 -12.83 -10.45
N GLN A 243 17.93 -14.12 -10.65
CA GLN A 243 17.35 -15.20 -9.87
C GLN A 243 17.57 -15.04 -8.35
N LEU A 244 18.77 -14.61 -7.93
CA LEU A 244 19.08 -14.38 -6.52
C LEU A 244 18.19 -13.27 -5.94
N ARG A 245 18.05 -12.15 -6.66
CA ARG A 245 17.21 -11.03 -6.23
C ARG A 245 15.72 -11.39 -6.22
N ILE A 246 15.27 -12.21 -7.17
CA ILE A 246 13.90 -12.76 -7.19
C ILE A 246 13.65 -13.61 -5.94
N LEU A 247 14.56 -14.52 -5.58
CA LEU A 247 14.43 -15.34 -4.38
C LEU A 247 14.40 -14.51 -3.09
N VAL A 248 15.21 -13.45 -3.01
CA VAL A 248 15.17 -12.50 -1.90
C VAL A 248 13.80 -11.83 -1.83
N TYR A 249 13.26 -11.36 -2.95
CA TYR A 249 11.93 -10.73 -2.97
C TYR A 249 10.82 -11.70 -2.56
N ALA A 250 10.86 -12.94 -3.05
CA ALA A 250 9.93 -13.99 -2.66
C ALA A 250 10.01 -14.32 -1.15
N LEU A 251 11.22 -14.35 -0.57
CA LEU A 251 11.39 -14.50 0.87
C LEU A 251 10.75 -13.32 1.62
N LEU A 252 11.06 -12.08 1.23
CA LEU A 252 10.52 -10.88 1.87
C LEU A 252 9.00 -10.77 1.76
N GLU A 253 8.44 -11.21 0.64
CA GLU A 253 6.99 -11.35 0.45
C GLU A 253 6.41 -12.40 1.40
N SER A 254 7.01 -13.60 1.47
CA SER A 254 6.53 -14.67 2.37
C SER A 254 6.60 -14.29 3.84
N LEU A 255 7.56 -13.43 4.20
CA LEU A 255 7.69 -12.87 5.53
C LEU A 255 6.76 -11.68 5.78
N GLY A 256 6.08 -11.15 4.75
CA GLY A 256 5.10 -10.07 4.85
C GLY A 256 5.68 -8.64 4.73
N TYR A 257 6.96 -8.49 4.39
CA TYR A 257 7.56 -7.17 4.14
C TYR A 257 7.12 -6.58 2.80
N LEU A 258 6.93 -7.44 1.80
CA LEU A 258 6.51 -7.04 0.45
C LEU A 258 5.12 -7.57 0.11
N SER A 259 4.51 -6.99 -0.91
CA SER A 259 3.34 -7.56 -1.57
C SER A 259 3.47 -7.44 -3.08
N GLU A 260 3.11 -8.51 -3.78
CA GLU A 260 3.02 -8.51 -5.23
C GLU A 260 2.00 -7.49 -5.73
N VAL A 261 2.41 -6.76 -6.76
CA VAL A 261 1.58 -5.80 -7.48
C VAL A 261 1.91 -5.83 -8.97
N ARG A 262 1.06 -5.20 -9.78
CA ARG A 262 1.47 -4.83 -11.15
C ARG A 262 1.65 -3.33 -11.22
N ILE A 263 2.72 -2.90 -11.86
CA ILE A 263 3.12 -1.48 -11.95
C ILE A 263 3.06 -1.08 -13.41
N LYS A 264 2.56 0.11 -13.71
CA LYS A 264 2.59 0.63 -15.08
C LYS A 264 4.00 1.04 -15.45
N ASN A 265 4.52 0.48 -16.53
CA ASN A 265 5.81 0.85 -17.06
C ASN A 265 5.73 2.22 -17.75
N ASN A 266 6.52 3.19 -17.27
CA ASN A 266 6.52 4.55 -17.83
C ASN A 266 6.99 4.63 -19.30
N LYS A 267 7.71 3.63 -19.81
CA LYS A 267 8.20 3.58 -21.20
C LYS A 267 7.24 2.86 -22.15
N THR A 268 6.74 1.70 -21.76
CA THR A 268 5.89 0.86 -22.64
C THR A 268 4.40 1.07 -22.41
N LEU A 269 4.02 1.70 -21.29
CA LEU A 269 2.65 1.87 -20.80
C LEU A 269 1.93 0.57 -20.41
N ASP A 270 2.59 -0.58 -20.53
CA ASP A 270 2.09 -1.89 -20.11
C ASP A 270 2.20 -2.07 -18.59
N MET A 271 1.34 -2.93 -18.05
CA MET A 271 1.40 -3.37 -16.66
C MET A 271 2.41 -4.53 -16.53
N VAL A 272 3.45 -4.34 -15.73
CA VAL A 272 4.49 -5.35 -15.43
C VAL A 272 4.39 -5.81 -13.99
N ASP A 273 4.80 -7.04 -13.70
CA ASP A 273 4.83 -7.55 -12.33
C ASP A 273 5.90 -6.83 -11.50
N GLY A 274 5.63 -6.68 -10.21
CA GLY A 274 6.52 -6.02 -9.27
C GLY A 274 6.07 -6.17 -7.83
N TYR A 275 6.67 -5.37 -6.96
CA TYR A 275 6.45 -5.42 -5.53
C TYR A 275 6.25 -4.03 -4.96
N GLN A 276 5.49 -3.95 -3.88
CA GLN A 276 5.42 -2.79 -3.01
C GLN A 276 5.82 -3.17 -1.58
N LEU A 277 6.44 -2.22 -0.88
CA LEU A 277 6.80 -2.32 0.53
C LEU A 277 5.58 -2.05 1.42
N ASN A 278 5.36 -2.93 2.39
CA ASN A 278 4.25 -2.82 3.34
C ASN A 278 4.61 -1.90 4.53
N GLU A 279 4.88 -0.62 4.23
CA GLU A 279 5.43 0.34 5.20
C GLU A 279 4.52 0.60 6.42
N GLY A 280 3.21 0.39 6.27
CA GLY A 280 2.24 0.47 7.37
C GLY A 280 2.62 -0.36 8.59
N PHE A 281 3.17 -1.57 8.42
CA PHE A 281 3.63 -2.41 9.53
C PHE A 281 4.82 -1.81 10.30
N GLY A 282 5.66 -1.04 9.61
CA GLY A 282 6.80 -0.34 10.20
C GLY A 282 6.41 0.82 11.09
N ARG A 283 5.35 1.53 10.71
CA ARG A 283 4.81 2.65 11.50
C ARG A 283 4.18 2.16 12.79
N ILE A 284 3.46 1.03 12.74
CA ILE A 284 2.94 0.35 13.94
C ILE A 284 4.09 -0.07 14.87
N TYR A 285 5.17 -0.64 14.32
CA TYR A 285 6.33 -1.04 15.12
C TYR A 285 6.97 0.14 15.84
N SER A 286 7.16 1.26 15.12
CA SER A 286 7.77 2.49 15.67
C SER A 286 6.94 3.09 16.82
N LEU A 287 5.60 2.95 16.76
CA LEU A 287 4.70 3.42 17.82
C LEU A 287 4.72 2.53 19.08
N LYS A 288 5.10 1.25 18.94
CA LYS A 288 5.18 0.34 20.08
C LYS A 288 6.33 0.66 21.02
N GLY A 289 7.42 1.25 20.51
CA GLY A 289 8.59 1.65 21.30
C GLY A 289 9.18 0.51 22.14
N ILE A 290 10.23 -0.13 21.62
CA ILE A 290 11.25 -0.73 22.49
C ILE A 290 12.23 0.41 22.85
#